data_AF-A0A0R2C7W7-F1
#
_entry.id   AF-A0A0R2C7W7-F1
#
_cell.length_a   1.000
_cell.length_b   1.000
_cell.length_c   1.000
_cell.angle_alpha   90.00
_cell.angle_beta   90.00
_cell.angle_gamma   90.00
#
_symmetry.space_group_name_H-M   'P 1'
#
loop_
_entity.id
_entity.type
_entity.pdbx_description
1 polymer ?
#
loop_
_entity_poly.entity_id
_entity_poly.type
_entity_poly.pdbx_seq_one_letter_code
_entity_poly.pdbx_strand_id
1 'polypeptide(L)'
;MKKLVTVVGAAVAALMLAACGNLNFDSSGSSSTGSTKTASYTTTGTASDDTYQSVIEGGKYKVSKSRGLQLTENTQNDNTYNVRSMENGLVDLSKKQFSTTKYLFEEGQLLSTSTLENWLGRYSKKNKLGLNPVDNGKTGENDRNPMYLQTILEQDYMLQSGSKLKLGGVSIALGMNSVDYYTKESYGSQYSTTISTPTLTAKGKAMASKVVARLRAKSKVGNDTPILIAIYKGNTQDALVGGTFVAYAVSKSGNSIASWNSVNEKNETLPVVNNKTPINSTVSSDFNTFESKIKSFFPKLAGVTAQAHYENGQLQGLNIDVTTQFYGQTEINSFTQYVVTAASKYLPSDAEIQINIKSVQQMEAFAERKSGSKSFYTHVFSSY
;
A
#
# COMPACT_ATOMS: atom_id res chain seq x y z
N MET A 1 -58.19 -12.26 6.70
CA MET A 1 -56.85 -12.47 6.12
C MET A 1 -55.94 -11.24 6.34
N LYS A 2 -55.65 -10.86 7.59
CA LYS A 2 -54.74 -9.71 7.89
C LYS A 2 -53.84 -9.92 9.12
N LYS A 3 -53.82 -11.12 9.70
CA LYS A 3 -52.97 -11.45 10.87
C LYS A 3 -51.91 -12.52 10.61
N LEU A 4 -51.80 -13.01 9.37
CA LEU A 4 -50.85 -14.07 9.00
C LEU A 4 -49.62 -13.56 8.23
N VAL A 5 -49.64 -12.31 7.74
CA VAL A 5 -48.52 -11.73 6.99
C VAL A 5 -47.44 -11.15 7.91
N THR A 6 -47.78 -10.80 9.15
CA THR A 6 -46.85 -10.16 10.09
C THR A 6 -45.88 -11.16 10.75
N VAL A 7 -46.19 -12.45 10.76
CA VAL A 7 -45.36 -13.49 11.41
C VAL A 7 -44.30 -14.05 10.46
N VAL A 8 -44.53 -14.00 9.14
CA VAL A 8 -43.57 -14.46 8.14
C VAL A 8 -42.47 -13.41 7.87
N GLY A 9 -42.77 -12.12 8.05
CA GLY A 9 -41.78 -11.04 7.91
C GLY A 9 -40.72 -11.00 9.01
N ALA A 10 -41.05 -11.44 10.23
CA ALA A 10 -40.11 -11.42 11.36
C ALA A 10 -39.12 -12.61 11.34
N ALA A 11 -39.50 -13.74 10.75
CA ALA A 11 -38.63 -14.92 10.65
C ALA A 11 -37.54 -14.78 9.56
N VAL A 12 -37.80 -13.98 8.52
CA VAL A 12 -36.81 -13.72 7.44
C VAL A 12 -35.79 -12.66 7.85
N ALA A 13 -36.15 -11.72 8.74
CA ALA A 13 -35.22 -10.73 9.29
C ALA A 13 -34.22 -11.33 10.30
N ALA A 14 -34.56 -12.42 10.98
CA ALA A 14 -33.69 -13.09 11.94
C ALA A 14 -32.56 -13.93 11.28
N LEU A 15 -32.68 -14.28 10.00
CA LEU A 15 -31.66 -15.05 9.25
C LEU A 15 -30.61 -14.16 8.57
N MET A 16 -30.74 -12.84 8.62
CA MET A 16 -29.77 -11.88 8.05
C MET A 16 -28.82 -11.27 9.10
N LEU A 17 -28.90 -11.69 10.36
CA LEU A 17 -28.12 -11.12 11.48
C LEU A 17 -26.92 -11.98 11.93
N ALA A 18 -26.63 -13.10 11.26
CA ALA A 18 -25.50 -13.97 11.59
C ALA A 18 -24.16 -13.57 10.94
N ALA A 19 -24.10 -12.43 10.24
CA ALA A 19 -22.88 -11.93 9.60
C ALA A 19 -22.15 -10.84 10.40
N CYS A 20 -22.63 -10.48 11.60
CA CYS A 20 -21.93 -9.55 12.47
C CYS A 20 -20.70 -10.23 13.11
N GLY A 21 -19.53 -9.65 12.86
CA GLY A 21 -18.23 -10.18 13.23
C GLY A 21 -18.09 -10.56 14.70
N ASN A 22 -17.37 -11.66 14.92
CA ASN A 22 -16.92 -12.13 16.23
C ASN A 22 -15.80 -11.21 16.75
N LEU A 23 -16.15 -10.00 17.18
CA LEU A 23 -15.28 -9.11 17.93
C LEU A 23 -15.48 -9.35 19.44
N ASN A 24 -14.98 -10.48 19.93
CA ASN A 24 -14.89 -10.72 21.37
C ASN A 24 -13.58 -10.13 21.91
N PHE A 25 -13.68 -8.94 22.50
CA PHE A 25 -12.58 -8.29 23.24
C PHE A 25 -12.49 -8.70 24.71
N ASP A 26 -13.45 -9.51 25.19
CA ASP A 26 -13.52 -9.86 26.61
C ASP A 26 -12.88 -11.23 26.87
N SER A 27 -11.73 -11.20 27.56
CA SER A 27 -11.16 -12.38 28.22
C SER A 27 -11.73 -12.47 29.63
N SER A 28 -13.03 -12.66 29.77
CA SER A 28 -13.63 -13.10 31.03
C SER A 28 -14.51 -14.31 30.75
N GLY A 29 -14.11 -15.44 31.35
CA GLY A 29 -14.74 -16.73 31.12
C GLY A 29 -16.19 -16.72 31.60
N SER A 30 -17.07 -17.26 30.77
CA SER A 30 -18.30 -17.87 31.27
C SER A 30 -18.60 -19.14 30.49
N SER A 31 -18.74 -20.21 31.27
CA SER A 31 -18.99 -21.58 30.87
C SER A 31 -20.37 -21.73 30.22
N SER A 32 -20.39 -22.23 28.99
CA SER A 32 -21.54 -22.97 28.46
C SER A 32 -21.06 -24.23 27.75
N THR A 33 -21.73 -25.32 28.10
CA THR A 33 -21.39 -26.70 27.78
C THR A 33 -21.75 -26.99 26.32
N GLY A 34 -20.76 -26.93 25.45
CA GLY A 34 -20.83 -27.37 24.05
C GLY A 34 -19.43 -27.39 23.49
N SER A 35 -18.93 -28.58 23.12
CA SER A 35 -17.55 -28.80 22.66
C SER A 35 -17.26 -28.10 21.32
N THR A 36 -17.08 -26.79 21.35
CA THR A 36 -16.62 -25.98 20.23
C THR A 36 -15.19 -25.59 20.55
N LYS A 37 -14.21 -26.10 19.79
CA LYS A 37 -12.80 -25.75 20.01
C LYS A 37 -12.65 -24.23 19.91
N THR A 38 -12.24 -23.59 21.00
CA THR A 38 -11.91 -22.15 21.02
C THR A 38 -10.91 -21.87 19.90
N ALA A 39 -11.24 -20.89 19.04
CA ALA A 39 -10.35 -20.49 17.95
C ALA A 39 -8.99 -20.06 18.53
N SER A 40 -7.89 -20.49 17.90
CA SER A 40 -6.54 -20.11 18.33
C SER A 40 -6.15 -18.69 17.93
N TYR A 41 -7.08 -17.94 17.32
CA TYR A 41 -6.87 -16.61 16.76
C TYR A 41 -8.12 -15.74 16.99
N THR A 42 -7.91 -14.43 16.97
CA THR A 42 -8.95 -13.41 16.83
C THR A 42 -8.61 -12.51 15.64
N THR A 43 -9.49 -11.56 15.31
CA THR A 43 -9.31 -10.66 14.15
C THR A 43 -9.42 -9.19 14.57
N THR A 44 -8.71 -8.31 13.86
CA THR A 44 -8.89 -6.86 14.02
C THR A 44 -10.16 -6.39 13.32
N GLY A 45 -10.86 -5.42 13.93
CA GLY A 45 -11.95 -4.66 13.31
C GLY A 45 -13.06 -5.52 12.67
N THR A 46 -13.83 -4.89 11.78
CA THR A 46 -14.86 -5.56 10.98
C THR A 46 -14.42 -5.65 9.53
N ALA A 47 -14.78 -6.74 8.85
CA ALA A 47 -14.54 -6.85 7.42
C ALA A 47 -15.34 -5.78 6.66
N SER A 48 -14.69 -5.13 5.71
CA SER A 48 -15.32 -4.22 4.75
C SER A 48 -14.78 -4.50 3.35
N ASP A 49 -15.45 -3.97 2.33
CA ASP A 49 -14.98 -4.09 0.95
C ASP A 49 -13.62 -3.39 0.74
N ASP A 50 -13.30 -2.40 1.58
CA ASP A 50 -12.10 -1.57 1.47
C ASP A 50 -10.89 -2.16 2.25
N THR A 51 -11.13 -2.86 3.37
CA THR A 51 -10.09 -3.23 4.34
C THR A 51 -10.19 -4.68 4.79
N TYR A 52 -9.05 -5.39 4.76
CA TYR A 52 -8.94 -6.73 5.34
C TYR A 52 -8.97 -6.68 6.87
N GLN A 53 -9.61 -7.68 7.47
CA GLN A 53 -9.37 -7.98 8.88
C GLN A 53 -8.00 -8.65 9.04
N SER A 54 -7.23 -8.24 10.04
CA SER A 54 -5.91 -8.81 10.31
C SER A 54 -5.95 -9.89 11.38
N VAL A 55 -5.03 -10.84 11.30
CA VAL A 55 -4.90 -11.95 12.25
C VAL A 55 -4.26 -11.49 13.57
N ILE A 56 -4.88 -11.88 14.69
CA ILE A 56 -4.33 -11.78 16.05
C ILE A 56 -4.15 -13.21 16.58
N GLU A 57 -2.95 -13.56 17.03
CA GLU A 57 -2.67 -14.86 17.64
C GLU A 57 -2.13 -14.66 19.06
N GLY A 58 -2.66 -15.40 20.03
CA GLY A 58 -2.23 -15.28 21.44
C GLY A 58 -2.40 -13.87 22.03
N GLY A 59 -3.43 -13.13 21.59
CA GLY A 59 -3.69 -11.76 22.03
C GLY A 59 -2.71 -10.72 21.48
N LYS A 60 -1.87 -11.07 20.50
CA LYS A 60 -0.89 -10.17 19.89
C LYS A 60 -1.06 -10.12 18.38
N TYR A 61 -0.87 -8.92 17.82
CA TYR A 61 -0.76 -8.75 16.39
C TYR A 61 0.50 -9.45 15.86
N LYS A 62 0.34 -10.18 14.75
CA LYS A 62 1.40 -11.00 14.19
C LYS A 62 2.21 -10.22 13.17
N VAL A 63 3.29 -9.62 13.64
CA VAL A 63 4.21 -8.84 12.81
C VAL A 63 4.97 -9.70 11.81
N SER A 64 5.39 -9.10 10.70
CA SER A 64 6.22 -9.73 9.67
C SER A 64 7.50 -10.34 10.24
N LYS A 65 7.92 -11.48 9.68
CA LYS A 65 9.25 -12.05 9.97
C LYS A 65 10.41 -11.29 9.34
N SER A 66 10.11 -10.31 8.50
CA SER A 66 11.06 -9.35 7.93
C SER A 66 10.70 -7.91 8.33
N ARG A 67 10.03 -7.72 9.48
CA ARG A 67 9.63 -6.41 9.99
C ARG A 67 10.82 -5.45 10.01
N GLY A 68 10.64 -4.28 9.42
CA GLY A 68 11.66 -3.22 9.36
C GLY A 68 12.67 -3.37 8.23
N LEU A 69 12.77 -4.53 7.56
CA LEU A 69 13.75 -4.75 6.50
C LEU A 69 13.62 -3.72 5.36
N GLN A 70 12.39 -3.40 4.95
CA GLN A 70 12.15 -2.40 3.90
C GLN A 70 12.65 -1.00 4.27
N LEU A 71 12.76 -0.68 5.57
CA LEU A 71 13.30 0.59 6.05
C LEU A 71 14.82 0.52 6.17
N THR A 72 15.37 -0.60 6.68
CA THR A 72 16.82 -0.75 6.88
C THR A 72 17.58 -0.93 5.57
N GLU A 73 16.99 -1.63 4.60
CA GLU A 73 17.54 -1.80 3.24
C GLU A 73 17.17 -0.63 2.33
N ASN A 74 16.51 0.41 2.83
CA ASN A 74 16.14 1.55 2.02
C ASN A 74 17.37 2.42 1.73
N THR A 75 17.95 2.26 0.54
CA THR A 75 19.09 3.07 0.07
C THR A 75 18.67 4.45 -0.45
N GLN A 76 17.41 4.85 -0.29
CA GLN A 76 16.81 6.06 -0.85
C GLN A 76 16.75 7.23 0.16
N ASN A 77 17.79 7.44 0.97
CA ASN A 77 17.87 8.53 1.96
C ASN A 77 16.62 8.65 2.86
N ASP A 78 16.20 7.55 3.48
CA ASP A 78 15.01 7.49 4.35
C ASP A 78 13.68 7.85 3.67
N ASN A 79 13.63 7.98 2.35
CA ASN A 79 12.39 8.24 1.62
C ASN A 79 11.43 7.04 1.72
N THR A 80 10.38 7.20 2.51
CA THR A 80 9.38 6.15 2.78
C THR A 80 8.21 6.13 1.79
N TYR A 81 8.14 7.04 0.81
CA TYR A 81 7.04 7.06 -0.17
C TYR A 81 7.03 5.80 -1.03
N ASN A 82 8.21 5.28 -1.40
CA ASN A 82 8.33 4.01 -2.11
C ASN A 82 7.80 2.82 -1.27
N VAL A 83 8.13 2.78 0.02
CA VAL A 83 7.66 1.73 0.94
C VAL A 83 6.13 1.75 1.03
N ARG A 84 5.54 2.90 1.34
CA ARG A 84 4.09 3.05 1.52
C ARG A 84 3.31 2.73 0.25
N SER A 85 3.73 3.26 -0.90
CA SER A 85 3.03 3.01 -2.17
C SER A 85 3.17 1.57 -2.65
N MET A 86 4.32 0.91 -2.41
CA MET A 86 4.47 -0.51 -2.71
C MET A 86 3.58 -1.38 -1.80
N GLU A 87 3.52 -1.09 -0.51
CA GLU A 87 2.65 -1.82 0.44
C GLU A 87 1.18 -1.68 0.09
N ASN A 88 0.70 -0.44 -0.08
CA ASN A 88 -0.69 -0.15 -0.40
C ASN A 88 -1.07 -0.71 -1.78
N GLY A 89 -0.26 -0.45 -2.81
CA GLY A 89 -0.56 -0.97 -4.14
C GLY A 89 -0.50 -2.49 -4.23
N LEU A 90 0.33 -3.16 -3.42
CA LEU A 90 0.29 -4.64 -3.35
C LEU A 90 -1.00 -5.12 -2.70
N VAL A 91 -1.51 -4.45 -1.67
CA VAL A 91 -2.83 -4.75 -1.09
C VAL A 91 -3.92 -4.59 -2.16
N ASP A 92 -3.90 -3.51 -2.94
CA ASP A 92 -4.92 -3.25 -3.96
C ASP A 92 -4.87 -4.24 -5.13
N LEU A 93 -3.67 -4.64 -5.56
CA LEU A 93 -3.51 -5.75 -6.51
C LEU A 93 -4.01 -7.07 -5.93
N SER A 94 -3.79 -7.31 -4.63
CA SER A 94 -4.19 -8.54 -3.95
C SER A 94 -5.70 -8.69 -3.83
N LYS A 95 -6.44 -7.58 -3.67
CA LYS A 95 -7.91 -7.57 -3.67
C LYS A 95 -8.51 -8.18 -4.95
N LYS A 96 -7.78 -8.13 -6.08
CA LYS A 96 -8.18 -8.77 -7.36
C LYS A 96 -8.18 -10.30 -7.32
N GLN A 97 -7.54 -10.92 -6.33
CA GLN A 97 -7.57 -12.38 -6.13
C GLN A 97 -8.10 -12.83 -4.77
N PHE A 98 -7.86 -12.05 -3.73
CA PHE A 98 -8.16 -12.41 -2.36
C PHE A 98 -9.21 -11.44 -1.82
N SER A 99 -10.50 -11.76 -1.95
CA SER A 99 -11.58 -10.88 -1.45
C SER A 99 -11.41 -10.56 0.04
N THR A 100 -11.59 -9.29 0.43
CA THR A 100 -11.52 -8.81 1.82
C THR A 100 -12.55 -9.46 2.74
N THR A 101 -13.67 -9.91 2.18
CA THR A 101 -14.74 -10.60 2.91
C THR A 101 -14.46 -12.10 3.15
N LYS A 102 -13.49 -12.68 2.44
CA LYS A 102 -13.18 -14.12 2.51
C LYS A 102 -11.82 -14.41 3.14
N TYR A 103 -10.85 -13.53 2.94
CA TYR A 103 -9.49 -13.69 3.41
C TYR A 103 -9.19 -12.73 4.54
N LEU A 104 -8.40 -13.19 5.50
CA LEU A 104 -7.78 -12.35 6.52
C LEU A 104 -6.37 -11.97 6.07
N PHE A 105 -5.92 -10.79 6.44
CA PHE A 105 -4.56 -10.33 6.19
C PHE A 105 -3.61 -10.78 7.31
N GLU A 106 -2.47 -11.32 6.93
CA GLU A 106 -1.34 -11.62 7.81
C GLU A 106 -0.07 -11.01 7.16
N GLU A 107 0.72 -10.26 7.94
CA GLU A 107 2.02 -9.81 7.43
C GLU A 107 2.93 -11.00 7.14
N GLY A 108 3.80 -10.90 6.13
CA GLY A 108 4.59 -12.04 5.63
C GLY A 108 5.30 -12.87 6.70
N GLN A 109 4.96 -14.17 6.74
CA GLN A 109 5.48 -15.15 7.70
C GLN A 109 6.39 -16.23 7.07
N LEU A 110 6.53 -16.24 5.75
CA LEU A 110 7.24 -17.27 5.00
C LEU A 110 8.71 -16.88 4.76
N LEU A 111 9.00 -15.59 4.55
CA LEU A 111 10.33 -15.06 4.30
C LEU A 111 10.84 -14.27 5.51
N SER A 112 11.88 -14.79 6.17
CA SER A 112 12.57 -14.07 7.25
C SER A 112 13.49 -12.98 6.71
N THR A 113 13.86 -12.02 7.56
CA THR A 113 14.93 -11.02 7.29
C THR A 113 16.15 -11.68 6.64
N SER A 114 16.73 -12.70 7.29
CA SER A 114 17.90 -13.42 6.80
C SER A 114 17.69 -14.11 5.45
N THR A 115 16.48 -14.56 5.15
CA THR A 115 16.17 -15.15 3.83
C THR A 115 16.19 -14.05 2.77
N LEU A 116 15.54 -12.93 3.06
CA LEU A 116 15.42 -11.80 2.14
C LEU A 116 16.77 -11.12 1.90
N GLU A 117 17.57 -10.82 2.92
CA GLU A 117 18.93 -10.29 2.75
C GLU A 117 19.78 -11.14 1.80
N ASN A 118 19.71 -12.47 1.94
CA ASN A 118 20.38 -13.39 1.03
C ASN A 118 19.84 -13.31 -0.40
N TRP A 119 18.53 -13.14 -0.59
CA TRP A 119 17.93 -13.04 -1.92
C TRP A 119 18.17 -11.68 -2.57
N LEU A 120 18.18 -10.60 -1.79
CA LEU A 120 18.44 -9.23 -2.24
C LEU A 120 19.92 -9.02 -2.58
N GLY A 121 20.83 -9.76 -1.94
CA GLY A 121 22.25 -9.71 -2.26
C GLY A 121 22.59 -10.11 -3.71
N ARG A 122 23.83 -9.80 -4.12
CA ARG A 122 24.39 -10.27 -5.39
C ARG A 122 24.65 -11.77 -5.37
N TYR A 123 24.39 -12.42 -6.50
CA TYR A 123 24.86 -13.79 -6.71
C TYR A 123 26.40 -13.81 -6.67
N SER A 124 26.96 -14.76 -5.93
CA SER A 124 28.42 -14.95 -5.83
C SER A 124 28.76 -16.40 -5.49
N LYS A 125 30.06 -16.72 -5.32
CA LYS A 125 30.47 -18.03 -4.80
C LYS A 125 29.97 -18.26 -3.37
N LYS A 126 29.89 -17.21 -2.55
CA LYS A 126 29.46 -17.26 -1.15
C LYS A 126 27.94 -17.18 -0.99
N ASN A 127 27.27 -16.39 -1.84
CA ASN A 127 25.82 -16.25 -1.86
C ASN A 127 25.24 -16.79 -3.17
N LYS A 128 24.84 -18.07 -3.17
CA LYS A 128 24.21 -18.72 -4.33
C LYS A 128 22.73 -18.39 -4.51
N LEU A 129 22.12 -17.74 -3.52
CA LEU A 129 20.70 -17.37 -3.53
C LEU A 129 20.45 -15.93 -3.94
N GLY A 130 21.49 -15.10 -4.03
CA GLY A 130 21.41 -13.73 -4.52
C GLY A 130 20.71 -13.64 -5.87
N LEU A 131 19.71 -12.76 -5.96
CA LEU A 131 18.94 -12.51 -7.17
C LEU A 131 19.56 -11.41 -8.01
N ASN A 132 20.30 -10.49 -7.39
CA ASN A 132 21.04 -9.46 -8.11
C ASN A 132 22.27 -10.03 -8.84
N PRO A 133 22.70 -9.39 -9.94
CA PRO A 133 23.80 -9.89 -10.77
C PRO A 133 25.14 -9.90 -10.02
N VAL A 134 26.01 -10.81 -10.44
CA VAL A 134 27.42 -10.87 -10.00
C VAL A 134 28.06 -9.50 -10.18
N ASP A 135 28.82 -9.07 -9.19
CA ASP A 135 29.67 -7.89 -9.34
C ASP A 135 30.76 -8.15 -10.39
N ASN A 136 30.80 -7.32 -11.44
CA ASN A 136 31.77 -7.43 -12.51
C ASN A 136 33.05 -6.60 -12.25
N GLY A 137 33.18 -5.98 -11.07
CA GLY A 137 34.33 -5.18 -10.67
C GLY A 137 34.42 -3.82 -11.36
N LYS A 138 33.44 -3.47 -12.19
CA LYS A 138 33.37 -2.19 -12.90
C LYS A 138 32.56 -1.19 -12.09
N THR A 139 32.94 0.08 -12.20
CA THR A 139 32.33 1.18 -11.45
C THR A 139 31.82 2.31 -12.35
N GLY A 140 31.90 2.16 -13.67
CA GLY A 140 31.29 3.09 -14.61
C GLY A 140 29.77 2.92 -14.63
N GLU A 141 29.05 4.02 -14.80
CA GLU A 141 27.59 4.05 -14.71
C GLU A 141 26.92 3.13 -15.75
N ASN A 142 27.56 2.96 -16.91
CA ASN A 142 27.04 2.22 -18.07
C ASN A 142 27.62 0.80 -18.24
N ASP A 143 28.69 0.44 -17.53
CA ASP A 143 29.40 -0.83 -17.73
C ASP A 143 29.36 -1.76 -16.51
N ARG A 144 28.98 -1.24 -15.34
CA ARG A 144 28.74 -2.03 -14.13
C ARG A 144 27.46 -2.84 -14.21
N ASN A 145 27.38 -3.89 -13.40
CA ASN A 145 26.14 -4.62 -13.16
C ASN A 145 25.35 -3.97 -12.01
N PRO A 146 24.24 -3.26 -12.26
CA PRO A 146 23.50 -2.60 -11.18
C PRO A 146 22.74 -3.58 -10.29
N MET A 147 22.38 -3.11 -9.09
CA MET A 147 21.38 -3.75 -8.25
C MET A 147 20.00 -3.45 -8.84
N TYR A 148 19.39 -4.46 -9.45
CA TYR A 148 18.05 -4.34 -10.03
C TYR A 148 16.97 -4.47 -8.96
N LEU A 149 17.12 -5.39 -8.02
CA LEU A 149 16.14 -5.68 -6.98
C LEU A 149 16.59 -5.01 -5.68
N GLN A 150 15.78 -4.09 -5.17
CA GLN A 150 16.05 -3.36 -3.93
C GLN A 150 15.42 -4.06 -2.73
N THR A 151 14.18 -4.53 -2.89
CA THR A 151 13.42 -5.11 -1.79
C THR A 151 12.40 -6.13 -2.28
N ILE A 152 11.94 -6.98 -1.36
CA ILE A 152 10.84 -7.93 -1.56
C ILE A 152 9.86 -7.75 -0.41
N LEU A 153 8.60 -7.53 -0.73
CA LEU A 153 7.50 -7.48 0.22
C LEU A 153 6.63 -8.74 0.08
N GLU A 154 6.24 -9.31 1.22
CA GLU A 154 5.34 -10.45 1.32
C GLU A 154 4.08 -10.08 2.14
N GLN A 155 2.92 -10.48 1.62
CA GLN A 155 1.62 -10.40 2.29
C GLN A 155 0.96 -11.78 2.22
N ASP A 156 0.52 -12.30 3.37
CA ASP A 156 -0.13 -13.59 3.48
C ASP A 156 -1.66 -13.42 3.62
N TYR A 157 -2.41 -14.21 2.85
CA TYR A 157 -3.88 -14.16 2.86
C TYR A 157 -4.44 -15.46 3.41
N MET A 158 -5.04 -15.37 4.60
CA MET A 158 -5.42 -16.52 5.42
C MET A 158 -6.91 -16.83 5.27
N LEU A 159 -7.24 -18.13 5.18
CA LEU A 159 -8.60 -18.64 5.21
C LEU A 159 -8.92 -19.18 6.60
N GLN A 160 -10.12 -18.89 7.06
CA GLN A 160 -10.67 -19.49 8.27
C GLN A 160 -11.01 -20.95 8.01
N SER A 161 -10.51 -21.85 8.85
CA SER A 161 -10.75 -23.29 8.78
C SER A 161 -11.11 -23.81 10.17
N GLY A 162 -12.35 -23.52 10.60
CA GLY A 162 -12.81 -23.79 11.95
C GLY A 162 -12.00 -22.98 12.96
N SER A 163 -11.40 -23.67 13.95
CA SER A 163 -10.63 -23.05 15.03
C SER A 163 -9.20 -22.64 14.63
N LYS A 164 -8.78 -22.86 13.38
CA LYS A 164 -7.43 -22.59 12.87
C LYS A 164 -7.47 -21.80 11.57
N LEU A 165 -6.33 -21.18 11.24
CA LEU A 165 -6.11 -20.53 9.96
C LEU A 165 -5.31 -21.43 9.02
N LYS A 166 -5.61 -21.33 7.73
CA LYS A 166 -4.87 -21.97 6.65
C LYS A 166 -4.41 -20.91 5.67
N LEU A 167 -3.16 -21.01 5.20
CA LEU A 167 -2.67 -20.15 4.12
C LEU A 167 -3.52 -20.35 2.86
N GLY A 168 -4.23 -19.29 2.47
CA GLY A 168 -5.12 -19.27 1.33
C GLY A 168 -4.51 -18.67 0.07
N GLY A 169 -3.48 -17.84 0.21
CA GLY A 169 -2.75 -17.20 -0.87
C GLY A 169 -1.59 -16.36 -0.36
N VAL A 170 -0.69 -15.99 -1.26
CA VAL A 170 0.46 -15.12 -0.96
C VAL A 170 0.54 -14.05 -2.04
N SER A 171 0.84 -12.81 -1.65
CA SER A 171 1.23 -11.76 -2.59
C SER A 171 2.67 -11.35 -2.35
N ILE A 172 3.42 -11.19 -3.45
CA ILE A 172 4.81 -10.76 -3.44
C ILE A 172 4.98 -9.52 -4.32
N ALA A 173 5.57 -8.45 -3.81
CA ALA A 173 6.09 -7.37 -4.64
C ALA A 173 7.62 -7.46 -4.74
N LEU A 174 8.14 -7.32 -5.96
CA LEU A 174 9.55 -7.11 -6.22
C LEU A 174 9.78 -5.61 -6.44
N GLY A 175 10.40 -4.95 -5.46
CA GLY A 175 10.77 -3.54 -5.54
C GLY A 175 12.04 -3.39 -6.38
N MET A 176 11.89 -2.91 -7.60
CA MET A 176 12.98 -2.76 -8.56
C MET A 176 13.52 -1.34 -8.58
N ASN A 177 14.84 -1.19 -8.63
CA ASN A 177 15.48 0.11 -8.82
C ASN A 177 15.19 0.63 -10.24
N SER A 178 14.66 1.84 -10.33
CA SER A 178 14.71 2.64 -11.56
C SER A 178 16.02 3.42 -11.67
N VAL A 179 16.64 3.72 -10.52
CA VAL A 179 17.99 4.26 -10.39
C VAL A 179 18.68 3.51 -9.26
N ASP A 180 19.87 2.96 -9.53
CA ASP A 180 20.70 2.28 -8.56
C ASP A 180 21.83 3.21 -8.11
N TYR A 181 21.79 3.66 -6.85
CA TYR A 181 22.76 4.58 -6.26
C TYR A 181 23.91 3.82 -5.61
N TYR A 182 25.15 4.26 -5.80
CA TYR A 182 26.34 3.59 -5.29
C TYR A 182 27.51 4.54 -5.05
N THR A 183 28.48 4.14 -4.22
CA THR A 183 29.77 4.84 -4.06
C THR A 183 30.90 3.98 -4.62
N LYS A 184 31.99 4.62 -5.06
CA LYS A 184 33.19 3.93 -5.57
C LYS A 184 34.21 3.63 -4.48
N GLU A 185 34.15 4.39 -3.38
CA GLU A 185 35.02 4.30 -2.23
C GLU A 185 34.22 4.64 -0.96
N SER A 186 34.74 4.24 0.21
CA SER A 186 34.08 4.51 1.48
C SER A 186 33.98 6.02 1.72
N TYR A 187 32.78 6.51 2.05
CA TYR A 187 32.49 7.94 2.29
C TYR A 187 32.75 8.86 1.07
N GLY A 188 32.88 8.30 -0.14
CA GLY A 188 33.03 9.06 -1.38
C GLY A 188 31.71 9.59 -1.94
N SER A 189 31.79 10.26 -3.10
CA SER A 189 30.61 10.76 -3.82
C SER A 189 29.66 9.65 -4.25
N GLN A 190 28.35 9.94 -4.24
CA GLN A 190 27.31 9.06 -4.74
C GLN A 190 27.21 9.18 -6.27
N TYR A 191 27.24 8.04 -6.93
CA TYR A 191 27.01 7.85 -8.36
C TYR A 191 25.69 7.12 -8.57
N SER A 192 25.20 7.06 -9.81
CA SER A 192 23.96 6.36 -10.11
C SER A 192 23.98 5.64 -11.46
N THR A 193 23.29 4.52 -11.55
CA THR A 193 22.97 3.85 -12.82
C THR A 193 21.46 3.92 -13.04
N THR A 194 21.02 4.58 -14.11
CA THR A 194 19.61 4.59 -14.50
C THR A 194 19.24 3.28 -15.19
N ILE A 195 18.10 2.70 -14.80
CA ILE A 195 17.58 1.44 -15.34
C ILE A 195 16.25 1.72 -16.04
N SER A 196 16.20 1.43 -17.34
CA SER A 196 14.98 1.62 -18.13
C SER A 196 13.82 0.75 -17.62
N THR A 197 12.58 1.20 -17.80
CA THR A 197 11.39 0.42 -17.41
C THR A 197 11.31 -0.93 -18.12
N PRO A 198 11.58 -1.05 -19.44
CA PRO A 198 11.66 -2.36 -20.09
C PRO A 198 12.71 -3.29 -19.46
N THR A 199 13.89 -2.76 -19.13
CA THR A 199 14.97 -3.55 -18.52
C THR A 199 14.60 -4.04 -17.12
N LEU A 200 14.14 -3.14 -16.23
CA LEU A 200 13.76 -3.54 -14.87
C LEU A 200 12.58 -4.52 -14.88
N THR A 201 11.60 -4.34 -15.78
CA THR A 201 10.48 -5.27 -15.91
C THR A 201 10.97 -6.65 -16.36
N ALA A 202 11.83 -6.73 -17.36
CA ALA A 202 12.37 -8.02 -17.82
C ALA A 202 13.16 -8.74 -16.71
N LYS A 203 14.01 -8.02 -15.97
CA LYS A 203 14.75 -8.57 -14.84
C LYS A 203 13.83 -9.00 -13.70
N GLY A 204 12.83 -8.18 -13.37
CA GLY A 204 11.82 -8.49 -12.36
C GLY A 204 11.05 -9.77 -12.68
N LYS A 205 10.63 -9.98 -13.93
CA LYS A 205 9.94 -11.21 -14.36
C LYS A 205 10.83 -12.46 -14.22
N ALA A 206 12.11 -12.35 -14.55
CA ALA A 206 13.06 -13.44 -14.38
C ALA A 206 13.32 -13.77 -12.89
N MET A 207 13.42 -12.75 -12.04
CA MET A 207 13.57 -12.93 -10.59
C MET A 207 12.30 -13.49 -9.95
N ALA A 208 11.12 -13.04 -10.39
CA ALA A 208 9.82 -13.52 -9.95
C ALA A 208 9.67 -15.03 -10.10
N SER A 209 10.13 -15.57 -11.24
CA SER A 209 10.12 -17.02 -11.49
C SER A 209 10.94 -17.79 -10.45
N LYS A 210 12.11 -17.26 -10.05
CA LYS A 210 12.94 -17.85 -8.99
C LYS A 210 12.27 -17.74 -7.63
N VAL A 211 11.66 -16.61 -7.32
CA VAL A 211 10.95 -16.36 -6.06
C VAL A 211 9.78 -17.32 -5.89
N VAL A 212 8.94 -17.49 -6.92
CA VAL A 212 7.82 -18.44 -6.91
C VAL A 212 8.32 -19.86 -6.67
N ALA A 213 9.35 -20.32 -7.39
CA ALA A 213 9.91 -21.66 -7.18
C ALA A 213 10.43 -21.86 -5.75
N ARG A 214 11.10 -20.86 -5.18
CA ARG A 214 11.61 -20.91 -3.80
C ARG A 214 10.49 -20.90 -2.76
N LEU A 215 9.40 -20.16 -3.00
CA LEU A 215 8.22 -20.17 -2.14
C LEU A 215 7.54 -21.53 -2.16
N ARG A 216 7.35 -22.13 -3.34
CA ARG A 216 6.78 -23.47 -3.52
C ARG A 216 7.57 -24.59 -2.83
N ALA A 217 8.87 -24.40 -2.65
CA ALA A 217 9.71 -25.33 -1.90
C ALA A 217 9.47 -25.28 -0.38
N LYS A 218 8.76 -24.28 0.16
CA LYS A 218 8.41 -24.20 1.58
C LYS A 218 7.18 -25.07 1.85
N SER A 219 7.25 -25.91 2.87
CA SER A 219 6.18 -26.85 3.25
C SER A 219 4.81 -26.20 3.52
N LYS A 220 4.78 -24.93 3.93
CA LYS A 220 3.55 -24.16 4.16
C LYS A 220 2.86 -23.70 2.87
N VAL A 221 3.59 -23.61 1.76
CA VAL A 221 3.08 -23.14 0.49
C VAL A 221 2.75 -24.35 -0.37
N GLY A 222 1.48 -24.74 -0.36
CA GLY A 222 1.00 -25.87 -1.15
C GLY A 222 1.20 -25.63 -2.65
N ASN A 223 1.17 -26.72 -3.43
CA ASN A 223 1.27 -26.65 -4.88
C ASN A 223 0.19 -25.75 -5.49
N ASP A 224 -1.00 -25.72 -4.89
CA ASP A 224 -2.19 -25.00 -5.41
C ASP A 224 -2.50 -23.72 -4.64
N THR A 225 -1.61 -23.27 -3.73
CA THR A 225 -1.78 -21.99 -3.05
C THR A 225 -1.53 -20.86 -4.06
N PRO A 226 -2.48 -19.99 -4.42
CA PRO A 226 -2.21 -18.95 -5.40
C PRO A 226 -1.13 -17.98 -4.91
N ILE A 227 -0.16 -17.66 -5.78
CA ILE A 227 0.85 -16.63 -5.52
C ILE A 227 0.65 -15.50 -6.53
N LEU A 228 0.20 -14.34 -6.07
CA LEU A 228 0.26 -13.11 -6.85
C LEU A 228 1.69 -12.57 -6.76
N ILE A 229 2.29 -12.24 -7.90
CA ILE A 229 3.61 -11.61 -7.95
C ILE A 229 3.57 -10.37 -8.81
N ALA A 230 4.04 -9.26 -8.25
CA ALA A 230 3.99 -7.94 -8.86
C ALA A 230 5.38 -7.33 -8.94
N ILE A 231 5.62 -6.54 -9.98
CA ILE A 231 6.86 -5.81 -10.21
C ILE A 231 6.57 -4.35 -9.95
N TYR A 232 7.24 -3.81 -8.94
CA TYR A 232 7.14 -2.43 -8.54
C TYR A 232 8.39 -1.67 -9.01
N LYS A 233 8.20 -0.55 -9.69
CA LYS A 233 9.27 0.35 -10.08
C LYS A 233 9.41 1.43 -9.01
N GLY A 234 10.49 1.36 -8.22
CA GLY A 234 10.81 2.41 -7.24
C GLY A 234 11.09 3.75 -7.91
N ASN A 235 10.70 4.84 -7.27
CA ASN A 235 11.04 6.21 -7.67
C ASN A 235 12.41 6.62 -7.11
N THR A 236 12.93 7.76 -7.56
CA THR A 236 14.23 8.28 -7.12
C THR A 236 14.21 8.71 -5.64
N GLN A 237 15.38 8.78 -5.02
CA GLN A 237 15.51 9.05 -3.59
C GLN A 237 14.99 10.43 -3.18
N ASP A 238 15.02 11.40 -4.09
CA ASP A 238 14.55 12.78 -3.92
C ASP A 238 13.07 12.96 -4.31
N ALA A 239 12.39 11.91 -4.77
CA ALA A 239 11.00 12.01 -5.18
C ALA A 239 10.05 12.19 -4.00
N LEU A 240 9.11 13.14 -4.13
CA LEU A 240 8.07 13.40 -3.13
C LEU A 240 6.81 12.53 -3.30
N VAL A 241 6.88 11.53 -4.18
CA VAL A 241 5.86 10.50 -4.39
C VAL A 241 6.54 9.17 -4.60
N GLY A 242 5.85 8.11 -4.21
CA GLY A 242 6.34 6.75 -4.40
C GLY A 242 6.37 6.34 -5.86
N GLY A 243 7.07 5.24 -6.12
CA GLY A 243 7.03 4.51 -7.38
C GLY A 243 5.67 3.87 -7.67
N THR A 244 5.64 2.99 -8.67
CA THR A 244 4.40 2.44 -9.24
C THR A 244 4.56 1.00 -9.67
N PHE A 245 3.48 0.22 -9.66
CA PHE A 245 3.48 -1.11 -10.24
C PHE A 245 3.48 -1.03 -11.78
N VAL A 246 4.25 -1.93 -12.40
CA VAL A 246 4.37 -1.99 -13.87
C VAL A 246 3.83 -3.29 -14.46
N ALA A 247 3.79 -4.35 -13.67
CA ALA A 247 3.22 -5.63 -14.11
C ALA A 247 2.88 -6.51 -12.90
N TYR A 248 1.88 -7.40 -13.06
CA TYR A 248 1.62 -8.48 -12.12
C TYR A 248 1.20 -9.77 -12.83
N ALA A 249 1.36 -10.90 -12.17
CA ALA A 249 0.90 -12.19 -12.62
C ALA A 249 0.45 -13.04 -11.44
N VAL A 250 -0.31 -14.11 -11.71
CA VAL A 250 -0.75 -15.05 -10.69
C VAL A 250 -0.24 -16.44 -11.06
N SER A 251 0.59 -17.03 -10.20
CA SER A 251 0.90 -18.45 -10.22
C SER A 251 -0.20 -19.19 -9.45
N LYS A 252 -1.15 -19.77 -10.18
CA LYS A 252 -2.28 -20.51 -9.58
C LYS A 252 -1.83 -21.84 -8.97
N SER A 253 -0.93 -22.54 -9.65
CA SER A 253 -0.34 -23.79 -9.15
C SER A 253 1.05 -24.04 -9.71
N GLY A 254 1.83 -24.88 -9.01
CA GLY A 254 3.20 -25.23 -9.39
C GLY A 254 4.13 -24.02 -9.47
N ASN A 255 5.20 -24.14 -10.25
CA ASN A 255 6.21 -23.09 -10.41
C ASN A 255 5.91 -22.13 -11.57
N SER A 256 4.86 -22.40 -12.36
CA SER A 256 4.54 -21.63 -13.55
C SER A 256 3.89 -20.31 -13.16
N ILE A 257 4.37 -19.23 -13.76
CA ILE A 257 3.75 -17.91 -13.70
C ILE A 257 2.89 -17.78 -14.96
N ALA A 258 1.60 -17.48 -14.78
CA ALA A 258 0.69 -17.27 -15.89
C ALA A 258 1.05 -16.00 -16.71
N SER A 259 0.20 -15.63 -17.67
CA SER A 259 0.35 -14.40 -18.45
C SER A 259 0.45 -13.17 -17.54
N TRP A 260 1.46 -12.34 -17.81
CA TRP A 260 1.66 -11.07 -17.11
C TRP A 260 0.66 -10.03 -17.60
N ASN A 261 0.00 -9.36 -16.66
CA ASN A 261 -0.82 -8.19 -16.91
C ASN A 261 0.03 -6.94 -16.75
N SER A 262 -0.10 -6.00 -17.68
CA SER A 262 0.52 -4.68 -17.53
C SER A 262 -0.25 -3.87 -16.50
N VAL A 263 0.47 -3.05 -15.74
CA VAL A 263 -0.11 -2.05 -14.85
C VAL A 263 0.33 -0.69 -15.35
N ASN A 264 -0.63 0.23 -15.54
CA ASN A 264 -0.38 1.57 -16.03
C ASN A 264 -0.69 2.57 -14.92
N GLU A 265 0.19 2.61 -13.93
CA GLU A 265 0.13 3.55 -12.82
C GLU A 265 1.12 4.70 -13.02
N LYS A 266 0.75 5.90 -12.58
CA LYS A 266 1.66 7.04 -12.50
C LYS A 266 1.37 7.87 -11.25
N ASN A 267 2.43 8.40 -10.65
CA ASN A 267 2.34 9.36 -9.55
C ASN A 267 3.01 10.67 -9.93
N GLU A 268 2.46 11.79 -9.46
CA GLU A 268 3.11 13.11 -9.51
C GLU A 268 2.79 13.94 -8.27
N THR A 269 3.62 14.94 -8.01
CA THR A 269 3.28 15.99 -7.06
C THR A 269 2.63 17.18 -7.77
N LEU A 270 1.65 17.80 -7.11
CA LEU A 270 1.05 19.06 -7.50
C LEU A 270 1.33 20.13 -6.42
N PRO A 271 1.53 21.42 -6.79
CA PRO A 271 1.62 21.89 -8.17
C PRO A 271 2.90 21.34 -8.85
N VAL A 272 2.88 21.24 -10.18
CA VAL A 272 4.09 20.87 -10.91
C VAL A 272 5.11 22.01 -10.84
N VAL A 273 6.38 21.69 -10.63
CA VAL A 273 7.48 22.65 -10.51
C VAL A 273 8.50 22.46 -11.65
N ASN A 274 9.44 23.41 -11.78
CA ASN A 274 10.56 23.34 -12.73
C ASN A 274 10.14 23.16 -14.20
N ASN A 275 9.02 23.77 -14.61
CA ASN A 275 8.45 23.67 -15.96
C ASN A 275 8.17 22.22 -16.43
N LYS A 276 8.00 21.29 -15.48
CA LYS A 276 7.63 19.91 -15.80
C LYS A 276 6.22 19.86 -16.38
N THR A 277 6.03 19.12 -17.48
CA THR A 277 4.70 18.86 -18.02
C THR A 277 3.91 17.98 -17.05
N PRO A 278 2.70 18.40 -16.63
CA PRO A 278 1.85 17.59 -15.76
C PRO A 278 1.37 16.33 -16.50
N ILE A 279 1.12 15.25 -15.76
CA ILE A 279 0.52 14.03 -16.31
C ILE A 279 -0.86 14.34 -16.90
N ASN A 280 -1.64 15.19 -16.22
CA ASN A 280 -2.92 15.67 -16.68
C ASN A 280 -3.02 17.20 -16.48
N SER A 281 -3.14 17.94 -17.58
CA SER A 281 -3.17 19.42 -17.56
C SER A 281 -4.42 19.98 -16.87
N THR A 282 -5.57 19.32 -17.00
CA THR A 282 -6.82 19.74 -16.37
C THR A 282 -6.71 19.59 -14.86
N VAL A 283 -6.31 18.41 -14.37
CA VAL A 283 -6.11 18.16 -12.94
C VAL A 283 -5.11 19.14 -12.34
N SER A 284 -4.00 19.43 -13.05
CA SER A 284 -3.03 20.42 -12.60
C SER A 284 -3.62 21.83 -12.54
N SER A 285 -4.42 22.25 -13.53
CA SER A 285 -5.07 23.57 -13.54
C SER A 285 -6.11 23.71 -12.41
N ASP A 286 -6.90 22.67 -12.19
CA ASP A 286 -7.91 22.56 -11.14
C ASP A 286 -7.25 22.67 -9.76
N PHE A 287 -6.16 21.93 -9.54
CA PHE A 287 -5.38 22.01 -8.32
C PHE A 287 -4.76 23.40 -8.11
N ASN A 288 -4.15 23.99 -9.14
CA ASN A 288 -3.55 25.33 -9.05
C ASN A 288 -4.62 26.39 -8.70
N THR A 289 -5.83 26.24 -9.24
CA THR A 289 -6.97 27.11 -8.90
C THR A 289 -7.39 26.91 -7.45
N PHE A 290 -7.54 25.68 -7.00
CA PHE A 290 -7.82 25.36 -5.59
C PHE A 290 -6.75 25.96 -4.67
N GLU A 291 -5.47 25.68 -4.91
CA GLU A 291 -4.34 26.22 -4.17
C GLU A 291 -4.38 27.75 -4.08
N SER A 292 -4.61 28.43 -5.22
CA SER A 292 -4.71 29.90 -5.26
C SER A 292 -5.83 30.41 -4.36
N LYS A 293 -7.01 29.78 -4.36
CA LYS A 293 -8.15 30.18 -3.52
C LYS A 293 -7.88 29.96 -2.05
N ILE A 294 -7.26 28.85 -1.69
CA ILE A 294 -6.84 28.60 -0.30
C ILE A 294 -5.85 29.68 0.13
N LYS A 295 -4.80 29.94 -0.65
CA LYS A 295 -3.78 30.98 -0.39
C LYS A 295 -4.37 32.38 -0.23
N SER A 296 -5.38 32.75 -1.00
CA SER A 296 -6.02 34.07 -0.89
C SER A 296 -6.95 34.21 0.31
N PHE A 297 -7.47 33.11 0.87
CA PHE A 297 -8.39 33.16 2.00
C PHE A 297 -7.68 33.39 3.34
N PHE A 298 -6.44 32.90 3.48
CA PHE A 298 -5.74 32.93 4.76
C PHE A 298 -4.37 33.63 4.67
N PRO A 299 -4.11 34.68 5.48
CA PRO A 299 -2.95 35.56 5.30
C PRO A 299 -1.58 34.93 5.59
N LYS A 300 -1.53 33.73 6.21
CA LYS A 300 -0.29 33.03 6.58
C LYS A 300 -0.32 31.53 6.25
N LEU A 301 -0.56 31.21 4.98
CA LEU A 301 -0.43 29.85 4.48
C LEU A 301 1.03 29.50 4.18
N ALA A 302 1.49 28.38 4.73
CA ALA A 302 2.86 27.87 4.51
C ALA A 302 2.96 27.09 3.20
N GLY A 303 1.92 26.34 2.81
CA GLY A 303 1.90 25.63 1.52
C GLY A 303 0.64 24.78 1.30
N VAL A 304 0.34 24.54 0.03
CA VAL A 304 -0.68 23.58 -0.41
C VAL A 304 -0.01 22.67 -1.44
N THR A 305 0.07 21.39 -1.16
CA THR A 305 0.70 20.40 -2.05
C THR A 305 -0.18 19.17 -2.16
N ALA A 306 -0.01 18.38 -3.22
CA ALA A 306 -0.71 17.11 -3.34
C ALA A 306 0.16 16.03 -3.96
N GLN A 307 -0.14 14.79 -3.60
CA GLN A 307 0.26 13.60 -4.34
C GLN A 307 -0.94 13.16 -5.19
N ALA A 308 -0.74 13.06 -6.49
CA ALA A 308 -1.76 12.59 -7.43
C ALA A 308 -1.40 11.19 -7.93
N HIS A 309 -2.38 10.28 -7.84
CA HIS A 309 -2.26 8.91 -8.32
C HIS A 309 -3.17 8.69 -9.54
N TYR A 310 -2.61 8.15 -10.61
CA TYR A 310 -3.32 7.86 -11.84
C TYR A 310 -3.21 6.38 -12.18
N GLU A 311 -4.32 5.82 -12.63
CA GLU A 311 -4.40 4.49 -13.24
C GLU A 311 -5.00 4.62 -14.63
N ASN A 312 -4.35 4.01 -15.63
CA ASN A 312 -4.80 4.04 -17.02
C ASN A 312 -5.05 5.46 -17.57
N GLY A 313 -4.29 6.43 -17.07
CA GLY A 313 -4.43 7.85 -17.44
C GLY A 313 -5.57 8.61 -16.76
N GLN A 314 -6.35 7.94 -15.92
CA GLN A 314 -7.43 8.54 -15.14
C GLN A 314 -6.97 8.81 -13.71
N LEU A 315 -7.32 9.97 -13.17
CA LEU A 315 -7.03 10.33 -11.79
C LEU A 315 -7.84 9.42 -10.86
N GLN A 316 -7.16 8.69 -9.98
CA GLN A 316 -7.81 7.85 -8.99
C GLN A 316 -7.95 8.58 -7.65
N GLY A 317 -6.93 9.37 -7.28
CA GLY A 317 -6.99 10.13 -6.04
C GLY A 317 -5.98 11.25 -5.91
N LEU A 318 -6.32 12.20 -5.04
CA LEU A 318 -5.46 13.27 -4.56
C LEU A 318 -5.33 13.17 -3.04
N ASN A 319 -4.09 13.07 -2.55
CA ASN A 319 -3.78 13.29 -1.15
C ASN A 319 -3.14 14.67 -0.99
N ILE A 320 -3.89 15.60 -0.41
CA ILE A 320 -3.58 17.02 -0.34
C ILE A 320 -3.12 17.36 1.07
N ASP A 321 -1.99 18.03 1.18
CA ASP A 321 -1.50 18.62 2.42
C ASP A 321 -1.64 20.15 2.35
N VAL A 322 -2.40 20.70 3.29
CA VAL A 322 -2.54 22.14 3.52
C VAL A 322 -1.85 22.47 4.83
N THR A 323 -0.73 23.18 4.76
CA THR A 323 0.06 23.57 5.94
C THR A 323 -0.10 25.06 6.20
N THR A 324 -0.51 25.44 7.40
CA THR A 324 -0.73 26.84 7.80
C THR A 324 -0.44 27.06 9.27
N GLN A 325 -0.32 28.31 9.70
CA GLN A 325 -0.26 28.67 11.11
C GLN A 325 -1.64 29.13 11.56
N PHE A 326 -2.20 28.48 12.57
CA PHE A 326 -3.46 28.88 13.20
C PHE A 326 -3.23 29.56 14.55
N TYR A 327 -4.09 30.51 14.90
CA TYR A 327 -4.04 31.19 16.20
C TYR A 327 -5.21 30.83 17.14
N GLY A 328 -6.17 30.00 16.69
CA GLY A 328 -7.24 29.50 17.55
C GLY A 328 -8.18 28.47 16.89
N GLN A 329 -9.01 27.83 17.71
CA GLN A 329 -9.92 26.74 17.27
C GLN A 329 -10.97 27.19 16.24
N THR A 330 -11.56 28.38 16.44
CA THR A 330 -12.60 28.93 15.54
C THR A 330 -12.05 29.21 14.15
N GLU A 331 -10.76 29.54 14.07
CA GLU A 331 -10.00 29.73 12.84
C GLU A 331 -9.87 28.41 12.07
N ILE A 332 -9.48 27.33 12.78
CA ILE A 332 -9.36 25.98 12.22
C ILE A 332 -10.72 25.52 11.67
N ASN A 333 -11.81 25.73 12.42
CA ASN A 333 -13.16 25.36 11.99
C ASN A 333 -13.55 26.09 10.69
N SER A 334 -13.37 27.41 10.67
CA SER A 334 -13.74 28.25 9.52
C SER A 334 -12.90 27.92 8.29
N PHE A 335 -11.60 27.70 8.49
CA PHE A 335 -10.68 27.34 7.43
C PHE A 335 -11.00 25.95 6.86
N THR A 336 -11.30 24.97 7.71
CA THR A 336 -11.69 23.62 7.28
C THR A 336 -12.94 23.66 6.40
N GLN A 337 -13.97 24.41 6.81
CA GLN A 337 -15.19 24.60 6.02
C GLN A 337 -14.91 25.27 4.67
N TYR A 338 -14.04 26.28 4.64
CA TYR A 338 -13.64 26.93 3.40
C TYR A 338 -12.87 25.98 2.48
N VAL A 339 -11.93 25.21 3.03
CA VAL A 339 -11.14 24.23 2.28
C VAL A 339 -12.03 23.22 1.56
N VAL A 340 -13.01 22.62 2.26
CA VAL A 340 -13.92 21.67 1.61
C VAL A 340 -14.89 22.32 0.61
N THR A 341 -15.26 23.58 0.83
CA THR A 341 -16.06 24.37 -0.12
C THR A 341 -15.27 24.62 -1.41
N ALA A 342 -14.01 25.02 -1.29
CA ALA A 342 -13.11 25.21 -2.42
C ALA A 342 -12.83 23.87 -3.13
N ALA A 343 -12.54 22.81 -2.38
CA ALA A 343 -12.30 21.48 -2.93
C ALA A 343 -13.51 20.97 -3.74
N SER A 344 -14.72 21.14 -3.21
CA SER A 344 -15.95 20.75 -3.91
C SER A 344 -16.17 21.53 -5.21
N LYS A 345 -15.71 22.78 -5.28
CA LYS A 345 -15.91 23.66 -6.43
C LYS A 345 -14.83 23.50 -7.51
N TYR A 346 -13.59 23.25 -7.11
CA TYR A 346 -12.44 23.34 -8.01
C TYR A 346 -11.73 22.00 -8.26
N LEU A 347 -11.92 20.97 -7.41
CA LEU A 347 -11.25 19.67 -7.59
C LEU A 347 -12.16 18.63 -8.27
N PRO A 348 -11.58 17.72 -9.09
CA PRO A 348 -12.33 16.68 -9.81
C PRO A 348 -13.18 15.79 -8.90
N SER A 349 -14.43 15.53 -9.29
CA SER A 349 -15.42 14.78 -8.48
C SER A 349 -15.35 13.25 -8.63
N ASP A 350 -14.69 12.77 -9.68
CA ASP A 350 -14.52 11.37 -10.04
C ASP A 350 -13.33 10.69 -9.35
N ALA A 351 -12.50 11.45 -8.64
CA ALA A 351 -11.38 10.94 -7.85
C ALA A 351 -11.66 10.99 -6.34
N GLU A 352 -11.01 10.11 -5.59
CA GLU A 352 -10.95 10.22 -4.14
C GLU A 352 -10.09 11.42 -3.73
N ILE A 353 -10.59 12.25 -2.80
CA ILE A 353 -9.88 13.41 -2.31
C ILE A 353 -9.70 13.28 -0.80
N GLN A 354 -8.45 13.24 -0.36
CA GLN A 354 -8.08 13.35 1.04
C GLN A 354 -7.35 14.68 1.26
N ILE A 355 -7.74 15.44 2.27
CA ILE A 355 -7.13 16.72 2.61
C ILE A 355 -6.73 16.70 4.08
N ASN A 356 -5.43 16.75 4.33
CA ASN A 356 -4.88 16.90 5.66
C ASN A 356 -4.56 18.38 5.89
N ILE A 357 -5.20 18.97 6.90
CA ILE A 357 -4.97 20.34 7.32
C ILE A 357 -4.07 20.30 8.55
N LYS A 358 -2.87 20.83 8.41
CA LYS A 358 -1.79 20.70 9.38
C LYS A 358 -1.30 22.07 9.84
N SER A 359 -0.97 22.16 11.12
CA SER A 359 -0.09 23.19 11.64
C SER A 359 1.37 22.72 11.58
N VAL A 360 2.31 23.55 12.06
CA VAL A 360 3.72 23.14 12.17
C VAL A 360 3.87 21.99 13.17
N GLN A 361 3.01 21.93 14.18
CA GLN A 361 3.14 20.99 15.29
C GLN A 361 2.34 19.71 15.09
N GLN A 362 1.16 19.78 14.45
CA GLN A 362 0.21 18.67 14.45
C GLN A 362 -0.81 18.73 13.31
N MET A 363 -1.61 17.67 13.19
CA MET A 363 -2.80 17.65 12.34
C MET A 363 -3.94 18.36 13.07
N GLU A 364 -4.55 19.33 12.40
CA GLU A 364 -5.60 20.20 12.98
C GLU A 364 -6.99 19.82 12.47
N ALA A 365 -7.07 19.38 11.22
CA ALA A 365 -8.29 18.84 10.65
C ALA A 365 -8.01 17.86 9.51
N PHE A 366 -9.03 17.06 9.18
CA PHE A 366 -9.03 16.10 8.10
C PHE A 366 -10.33 16.23 7.31
N ALA A 367 -10.24 16.11 5.99
CA ALA A 367 -11.40 16.00 5.12
C ALA A 367 -11.21 14.89 4.09
N GLU A 368 -12.29 14.16 3.78
CA GLU A 368 -12.30 13.07 2.80
C GLU A 368 -13.55 13.14 1.93
N ARG A 369 -13.37 12.92 0.64
CA ARG A 369 -14.46 12.63 -0.29
C ARG A 369 -14.09 11.40 -1.11
N LYS A 370 -14.81 10.30 -0.89
CA LYS A 370 -14.71 9.11 -1.76
C LYS A 370 -15.10 9.44 -3.20
N SER A 371 -14.51 8.74 -4.16
CA SER A 371 -14.87 8.88 -5.58
C SER A 371 -16.40 8.76 -5.78
N GLY A 372 -16.98 9.68 -6.56
CA GLY A 372 -18.41 9.73 -6.86
C GLY A 372 -19.31 10.26 -5.74
N SER A 373 -18.78 10.53 -4.54
CA SER A 373 -19.56 11.11 -3.44
C SER A 373 -19.76 12.61 -3.62
N LYS A 374 -20.93 13.14 -3.25
CA LYS A 374 -21.26 14.57 -3.40
C LYS A 374 -20.72 15.45 -2.26
N SER A 375 -20.47 14.87 -1.10
CA SER A 375 -20.12 15.60 0.12
C SER A 375 -18.79 15.11 0.70
N PHE A 376 -18.04 16.04 1.28
CA PHE A 376 -16.89 15.71 2.12
C PHE A 376 -17.34 15.30 3.52
N TYR A 377 -16.70 14.27 4.07
CA TYR A 377 -16.60 14.08 5.51
C TYR A 377 -15.51 15.02 6.04
N THR A 378 -15.73 15.61 7.22
CA THR A 378 -14.76 16.49 7.88
C THR A 378 -14.66 16.18 9.36
N HIS A 379 -13.44 16.20 9.89
CA HIS A 379 -13.15 16.13 11.31
C HIS A 379 -12.17 17.23 11.71
N VAL A 380 -12.47 17.94 12.80
CA VAL A 380 -11.57 18.92 13.39
C VAL A 380 -11.12 18.42 14.76
N PHE A 381 -9.81 18.41 14.99
CA PHE A 381 -9.23 18.05 16.27
C PHE A 381 -9.35 19.25 17.22
N SER A 382 -9.97 19.05 18.39
CA SER A 382 -10.22 20.11 19.36
C SER A 382 -9.69 19.77 20.75
N SER A 383 -9.32 20.80 21.51
CA SER A 383 -9.10 20.67 22.96
C SER A 383 -10.43 20.66 23.72
N TYR A 384 -10.46 19.97 24.87
CA TYR A 384 -11.56 20.02 25.83
C TYR A 384 -11.37 21.09 26.89
#